data_AF-A0A8H3F4D1-F1
#
_entry.id   AF-A0A8H3F4D1-F1
#
_cell.length_a   1.000
_cell.length_b   1.000
_cell.length_c   1.000
_cell.angle_alpha   90.00
_cell.angle_beta   90.00
_cell.angle_gamma   90.00
#
_symmetry.space_group_name_H-M   'P 1'
#
loop_
_entity.id
_entity.type
_entity.pdbx_description
1 polymer ?
#
loop_
_entity_poly.entity_id
_entity_poly.type
_entity_poly.pdbx_seq_one_letter_code
_entity_poly.pdbx_strand_id
1 'polypeptide(L)'
;MSATRRWLRRNRTGFAVGFGLIGVGYVAGQYVLSKITEARERLAGDRIAKENLRRRFQQNQEDCTITVLELLPTVAENIIEALPSEKITQHLQQKKAERLGKSAGTSDVAPSELSSGTPPSAADEDGRSLSSFQSEGYVHTSQIGAPSFGNSESKSPSSKAQLWNDLKISSITRSFTLLYTVTLLSLLTRTQLNLLGRRNYLSSVVSLASHPQHDPTISLEDHDDDNVERAYGNDFDTNRKYLTFSWWLLHRGWKEVMVKVEDAVKVVFGSVNPREDIPLERISSLIREVRKAVEGATPEERKTRRWLPFLLPPSDQEESVLQESGMATPPNLASPPTSPASSTMSPPLRRLLDETSDLIDSPMFTHVLTLLLDATFCQLVDKKLRSEAYKLAFLSPTPISEPRIAEVTDSDPLTASAKFATILAVMTREAHKIGNGVPNEYVQAIEAVSELEAFAAVVYSSNFELEAGVETNFTPDSTVFESRDEIAGGGKDGKSLGSRSTAEVEDVARVGISGGIIDRANGAVDAAWGGFESVWGKVTGSGESAMTG
;
A
#
# COMPACT_ATOMS: atom_id res chain seq x y z
N MET A 1 -9.15 19.40 -89.37
CA MET A 1 -9.18 18.34 -88.32
C MET A 1 -8.45 17.03 -88.68
N SER A 2 -7.97 16.84 -89.92
CA SER A 2 -7.29 15.59 -90.36
C SER A 2 -5.80 15.52 -90.01
N ALA A 3 -5.10 16.66 -89.93
CA ALA A 3 -3.68 16.74 -89.58
C ALA A 3 -3.41 16.44 -88.09
N THR A 4 -4.25 16.96 -87.19
CA THR A 4 -4.19 16.70 -85.75
C THR A 4 -4.41 15.22 -85.40
N ARG A 5 -5.33 14.53 -86.10
CA ARG A 5 -5.55 13.08 -85.91
C ARG A 5 -4.36 12.22 -86.36
N ARG A 6 -3.66 12.61 -87.43
CA ARG A 6 -2.47 11.91 -87.94
C ARG A 6 -1.24 12.11 -87.03
N TRP A 7 -1.05 13.33 -86.53
CA TRP A 7 -0.01 13.66 -85.57
C TRP A 7 -0.20 12.90 -84.25
N LEU A 8 -1.43 12.89 -83.72
CA LEU A 8 -1.77 12.16 -82.50
C LEU A 8 -1.53 10.65 -82.66
N ARG A 9 -1.92 10.07 -83.82
CA ARG A 9 -1.66 8.65 -84.11
C ARG A 9 -0.18 8.29 -84.17
N ARG A 10 0.69 9.20 -84.65
CA ARG A 10 2.13 8.96 -84.79
C ARG A 10 2.89 9.04 -83.45
N ASN A 11 2.35 9.76 -82.46
CA ASN A 11 2.97 9.92 -81.14
C ASN A 11 2.24 9.13 -80.01
N ARG A 12 1.30 8.24 -80.36
CA ARG A 12 0.46 7.46 -79.41
C ARG A 12 1.28 6.63 -78.41
N THR A 13 2.41 6.07 -78.85
CA THR A 13 3.30 5.28 -77.99
C THR A 13 4.03 6.16 -76.98
N GLY A 14 4.54 7.32 -77.39
CA GLY A 14 5.18 8.29 -76.49
C GLY A 14 4.22 8.82 -75.43
N PHE A 15 2.97 9.14 -75.81
CA PHE A 15 1.94 9.54 -74.86
C PHE A 15 1.54 8.39 -73.93
N ALA A 16 1.36 7.16 -74.43
CA ALA A 16 1.00 6.02 -73.59
C ALA A 16 2.08 5.70 -72.54
N VAL A 17 3.36 5.77 -72.91
CA VAL A 17 4.49 5.60 -71.98
C VAL A 17 4.53 6.73 -70.96
N GLY A 18 4.33 7.98 -71.38
CA GLY A 18 4.28 9.14 -70.47
C GLY A 18 3.13 9.05 -69.46
N PHE A 19 1.91 8.75 -69.92
CA PHE A 19 0.76 8.56 -69.03
C PHE A 19 0.91 7.34 -68.11
N GLY A 20 1.53 6.26 -68.58
CA GLY A 20 1.82 5.08 -67.77
C GLY A 20 2.79 5.39 -66.62
N LEU A 21 3.88 6.10 -66.90
CA LEU A 21 4.86 6.50 -65.88
C LEU A 21 4.26 7.45 -64.84
N ILE A 22 3.43 8.42 -65.28
CA ILE A 22 2.72 9.33 -64.37
C ILE A 22 1.70 8.56 -63.51
N GLY A 23 0.96 7.63 -64.11
CA GLY A 23 -0.01 6.81 -63.38
C GLY A 23 0.64 5.91 -62.32
N VAL A 24 1.75 5.24 -62.68
CA VAL A 24 2.51 4.42 -61.72
C VAL A 24 3.12 5.28 -60.61
N GLY A 25 3.67 6.45 -60.94
CA GLY A 25 4.18 7.40 -59.95
C GLY A 25 3.10 7.90 -58.98
N TYR A 26 1.89 8.15 -59.48
CA TYR A 26 0.75 8.56 -58.66
C TYR A 26 0.30 7.45 -57.70
N VAL A 27 0.14 6.21 -58.19
CA VAL A 27 -0.26 5.08 -57.33
C VAL A 27 0.81 4.76 -56.29
N ALA A 28 2.09 4.77 -56.66
CA ALA A 28 3.19 4.57 -55.72
C ALA A 28 3.25 5.69 -54.66
N GLY A 29 3.05 6.95 -55.08
CA GLY A 29 3.00 8.10 -54.16
C GLY A 29 1.81 8.01 -53.18
N GLN A 30 0.63 7.64 -53.66
CA GLN A 30 -0.56 7.42 -52.82
C GLN A 30 -0.35 6.27 -51.82
N TYR A 31 0.28 5.17 -52.25
CA TYR A 31 0.61 4.05 -51.36
C TYR A 31 1.56 4.47 -50.24
N VAL A 32 2.62 5.24 -50.56
CA VAL A 32 3.57 5.74 -49.56
C VAL A 32 2.89 6.72 -48.60
N LEU A 33 2.09 7.65 -49.09
CA LEU A 33 1.33 8.58 -48.24
C LEU A 33 0.37 7.85 -47.31
N SER A 34 -0.37 6.86 -47.84
CA SER A 34 -1.28 6.02 -47.07
C SER A 34 -0.54 5.19 -46.01
N LYS A 35 0.65 4.67 -46.31
CA LYS A 35 1.48 3.97 -45.32
C LYS A 35 2.02 4.89 -44.24
N ILE A 36 2.36 6.13 -44.57
CA ILE A 36 2.79 7.14 -43.59
C ILE A 36 1.61 7.54 -42.69
N THR A 37 0.41 7.72 -43.23
CA THR A 37 -0.77 8.05 -42.42
C THR A 37 -1.13 6.90 -41.49
N GLU A 38 -1.17 5.66 -41.98
CA GLU A 38 -1.40 4.45 -41.18
C GLU A 38 -0.34 4.31 -40.06
N ALA A 39 0.94 4.56 -40.37
CA ALA A 39 2.00 4.53 -39.38
C ALA A 39 1.85 5.65 -38.32
N ARG A 40 1.46 6.86 -38.72
CA ARG A 40 1.19 7.96 -37.80
C ARG A 40 0.00 7.67 -36.89
N GLU A 41 -1.08 7.12 -37.44
CA GLU A 41 -2.28 6.73 -36.68
C GLU A 41 -1.95 5.64 -35.66
N ARG A 42 -1.20 4.60 -36.05
CA ARG A 42 -0.73 3.56 -35.11
C ARG A 42 0.13 4.14 -33.99
N LEU A 43 1.11 4.98 -34.33
CA LEU A 43 1.98 5.60 -33.32
C LEU A 43 1.23 6.57 -32.39
N ALA A 44 0.17 7.22 -32.89
CA ALA A 44 -0.71 8.06 -32.10
C ALA A 44 -1.57 7.21 -31.16
N GLY A 45 -2.18 6.13 -31.66
CA GLY A 45 -2.93 5.16 -30.86
C GLY A 45 -2.10 4.54 -29.74
N ASP A 46 -0.89 4.06 -30.06
CA ASP A 46 0.03 3.49 -29.07
C ASP A 46 0.43 4.49 -27.99
N ARG A 47 0.58 5.78 -28.36
CA ARG A 47 0.91 6.83 -27.40
C ARG A 47 -0.27 7.10 -26.46
N ILE A 48 -1.48 7.19 -27.00
CA ILE A 48 -2.70 7.43 -26.22
C ILE A 48 -2.94 6.26 -25.25
N ALA A 49 -2.80 5.02 -25.73
CA ALA A 49 -2.98 3.83 -24.89
C ALA A 49 -1.97 3.77 -23.74
N LYS A 50 -0.68 4.04 -24.02
CA LYS A 50 0.37 4.09 -22.99
C LYS A 50 0.12 5.19 -21.97
N GLU A 51 -0.35 6.34 -22.41
CA GLU A 51 -0.62 7.45 -21.51
C GLU A 51 -1.84 7.19 -20.61
N ASN A 52 -2.91 6.64 -21.18
CA ASN A 52 -4.09 6.24 -20.41
C ASN A 52 -3.71 5.22 -19.32
N LEU A 53 -2.91 4.22 -19.68
CA LEU A 53 -2.38 3.23 -18.75
C LEU A 53 -1.56 3.89 -17.63
N ARG A 54 -0.63 4.79 -17.98
CA ARG A 54 0.21 5.49 -17.00
C ARG A 54 -0.64 6.31 -16.04
N ARG A 55 -1.59 7.10 -16.56
CA ARG A 55 -2.49 7.91 -15.74
C ARG A 55 -3.27 7.04 -14.75
N ARG A 56 -3.89 5.95 -15.22
CA ARG A 56 -4.65 5.03 -14.36
C ARG A 56 -3.76 4.36 -13.32
N PHE A 57 -2.54 3.98 -13.68
CA PHE A 57 -1.58 3.41 -12.74
C PHE A 57 -1.18 4.41 -11.66
N GLN A 58 -0.88 5.67 -12.02
CA GLN A 58 -0.48 6.72 -11.07
C GLN A 58 -1.62 7.09 -10.13
N GLN A 59 -2.83 7.28 -10.66
CA GLN A 59 -4.03 7.50 -9.83
C GLN A 59 -4.24 6.33 -8.86
N ASN A 60 -4.14 5.09 -9.36
CA ASN A 60 -4.23 3.91 -8.51
C ASN A 60 -3.14 3.89 -7.43
N GLN A 61 -1.96 4.47 -7.69
CA GLN A 61 -0.92 4.59 -6.67
C GLN A 61 -1.26 5.62 -5.58
N GLU A 62 -1.89 6.74 -5.94
CA GLU A 62 -2.36 7.73 -4.99
C GLU A 62 -3.51 7.16 -4.13
N ASP A 63 -4.45 6.45 -4.76
CA ASP A 63 -5.56 5.77 -4.09
C ASP A 63 -5.05 4.75 -3.07
N CYS A 64 -3.97 4.01 -3.40
CA CYS A 64 -3.31 3.12 -2.45
C CYS A 64 -2.82 3.86 -1.22
N THR A 65 -2.11 4.99 -1.40
CA THR A 65 -1.57 5.79 -0.29
C THR A 65 -2.68 6.34 0.59
N ILE A 66 -3.75 6.86 -0.01
CA ILE A 66 -4.93 7.37 0.70
C ILE A 66 -5.58 6.25 1.51
N THR A 67 -5.83 5.11 0.87
CA THR A 67 -6.43 3.93 1.52
C THR A 67 -5.60 3.47 2.72
N VAL A 68 -4.27 3.44 2.60
CA VAL A 68 -3.39 3.10 3.74
C VAL A 68 -3.58 4.09 4.88
N LEU A 69 -3.57 5.39 4.60
CA LEU A 69 -3.72 6.45 5.62
C LEU A 69 -5.10 6.42 6.28
N GLU A 70 -6.14 5.99 5.57
CA GLU A 70 -7.50 5.82 6.12
C GLU A 70 -7.64 4.58 7.01
N LEU A 71 -7.01 3.46 6.64
CA LEU A 71 -7.10 2.19 7.38
C LEU A 71 -6.14 2.11 8.58
N LEU A 72 -5.02 2.83 8.51
CA LEU A 72 -3.95 2.77 9.51
C LEU A 72 -4.38 3.17 10.93
N PRO A 73 -5.18 4.24 11.15
CA PRO A 73 -5.65 4.59 12.49
C PRO A 73 -6.39 3.46 13.20
N THR A 74 -7.23 2.70 12.49
CA THR A 74 -8.00 1.59 13.06
C THR A 74 -7.10 0.52 13.66
N VAL A 75 -6.08 0.07 12.92
CA VAL A 75 -5.16 -0.94 13.45
C VAL A 75 -4.18 -0.35 14.48
N ALA A 76 -3.83 0.93 14.34
CA ALA A 76 -2.97 1.61 15.30
C ALA A 76 -3.61 1.72 16.68
N GLU A 77 -4.88 2.09 16.76
CA GLU A 77 -5.64 2.14 18.01
C GLU A 77 -5.69 0.77 18.69
N ASN A 78 -5.98 -0.29 17.92
CA ASN A 78 -6.00 -1.67 18.41
C ASN A 78 -4.63 -2.09 19.00
N ILE A 79 -3.52 -1.75 18.33
CA ILE A 79 -2.16 -2.06 18.81
C ILE A 79 -1.80 -1.23 20.05
N ILE A 80 -2.15 0.06 20.07
CA ILE A 80 -1.89 0.96 21.20
C ILE A 80 -2.66 0.51 22.45
N GLU A 81 -3.91 0.08 22.30
CA GLU A 81 -4.73 -0.44 23.38
C GLU A 81 -4.16 -1.74 23.96
N ALA A 82 -3.72 -2.65 23.10
CA ALA A 82 -3.12 -3.92 23.51
C ALA A 82 -1.75 -3.75 24.22
N LEU A 83 -1.01 -2.68 23.91
CA LEU A 83 0.30 -2.37 24.49
C LEU A 83 0.29 -0.99 25.19
N PRO A 84 -0.33 -0.86 26.37
CA PRO A 84 -0.64 0.43 26.97
C PRO A 84 0.56 1.03 27.75
N SER A 85 1.58 1.48 27.03
CA SER A 85 2.78 2.11 27.60
C SER A 85 2.48 3.39 28.40
N GLU A 86 1.41 4.12 28.05
CA GLU A 86 0.96 5.32 28.75
C GLU A 86 0.45 4.98 30.16
N LYS A 87 -0.35 3.91 30.30
CA LYS A 87 -0.85 3.45 31.61
C LYS A 87 0.31 3.07 32.53
N ILE A 88 1.32 2.39 31.99
CA ILE A 88 2.53 2.02 32.74
C ILE A 88 3.32 3.27 33.18
N THR A 89 3.44 4.26 32.28
CA THR A 89 4.11 5.53 32.56
C THR A 89 3.38 6.34 33.64
N GLN A 90 2.04 6.40 33.59
CA GLN A 90 1.22 7.03 34.61
C GLN A 90 1.40 6.36 35.98
N HIS A 91 1.41 5.03 36.05
CA HIS A 91 1.66 4.30 37.30
C HIS A 91 3.06 4.58 37.87
N LEU A 92 4.08 4.70 37.01
CA LEU A 92 5.43 5.09 37.42
C LEU A 92 5.48 6.51 38.01
N GLN A 93 4.72 7.44 37.42
CA GLN A 93 4.61 8.83 37.90
C GLN A 93 3.86 8.91 39.23
N GLN A 94 2.72 8.23 39.37
CA GLN A 94 1.94 8.16 40.61
C GLN A 94 2.78 7.64 41.77
N LYS A 95 3.52 6.52 41.58
CA LYS A 95 4.43 6.01 42.62
C LYS A 95 5.58 6.96 42.96
N LYS A 96 6.03 7.78 42.02
CA LYS A 96 7.03 8.82 42.30
C LYS A 96 6.43 9.94 43.16
N ALA A 97 5.22 10.40 42.83
CA ALA A 97 4.50 11.43 43.56
C ALA A 97 4.14 10.98 44.98
N GLU A 98 3.63 9.76 45.15
CA GLU A 98 3.34 9.17 46.46
C GLU A 98 4.57 9.13 47.37
N ARG A 99 5.73 8.74 46.83
CA ARG A 99 6.98 8.73 47.59
C ARG A 99 7.40 10.13 48.00
N LEU A 100 7.27 11.11 47.11
CA LEU A 100 7.63 12.51 47.38
C LEU A 100 6.71 13.13 48.43
N GLY A 101 5.41 12.84 48.38
CA GLY A 101 4.43 13.26 49.38
C GLY A 101 4.65 12.61 50.74
N LYS A 102 5.05 11.32 50.79
CA LYS A 102 5.37 10.62 52.05
C LYS A 102 6.64 11.12 52.72
N SER A 103 7.63 11.59 51.95
CA SER A 103 8.85 12.22 52.49
C SER A 103 8.64 13.69 52.90
N ALA A 104 7.65 14.38 52.35
CA ALA A 104 7.31 15.76 52.73
C ALA A 104 6.43 15.85 53.99
N GLY A 105 5.72 14.77 54.34
CA GLY A 105 4.83 14.72 55.52
C GLY A 105 5.49 14.29 56.85
N THR A 106 6.82 14.12 56.90
CA THR A 106 7.55 13.70 58.12
C THR A 106 8.41 14.79 58.75
N SER A 107 8.28 16.05 58.35
CA SER A 107 8.95 17.18 58.99
C SER A 107 7.98 17.98 59.84
N ASP A 108 7.72 17.52 61.06
CA ASP A 108 7.12 18.37 62.09
C ASP A 108 7.55 17.92 63.50
N VAL A 109 8.78 18.27 63.91
CA VAL A 109 9.14 18.63 65.29
C VAL A 109 10.32 19.64 65.28
N ALA A 110 9.95 20.90 65.57
CA ALA A 110 10.67 21.98 66.27
C ALA A 110 11.90 22.72 65.65
N PRO A 111 11.98 24.07 65.82
CA PRO A 111 13.04 24.92 65.27
C PRO A 111 14.18 25.19 66.27
N SER A 112 15.43 25.29 65.80
CA SER A 112 16.52 26.04 66.48
C SER A 112 17.72 26.33 65.55
N GLU A 113 17.91 27.62 65.33
CA GLU A 113 19.09 28.47 65.03
C GLU A 113 20.54 27.88 64.99
N LEU A 114 21.31 28.44 64.03
CA LEU A 114 22.78 28.61 63.87
C LEU A 114 23.72 27.39 63.64
N SER A 115 24.28 27.28 62.41
CA SER A 115 25.67 27.70 62.05
C SER A 115 26.32 26.88 60.91
N SER A 116 26.95 27.62 59.99
CA SER A 116 28.11 27.29 59.12
C SER A 116 28.06 26.14 58.10
N GLY A 117 27.93 26.53 56.82
CA GLY A 117 29.08 26.55 55.91
C GLY A 117 29.46 25.26 55.17
N THR A 118 28.76 24.93 54.08
CA THR A 118 29.33 24.39 52.82
C THR A 118 28.23 24.31 51.75
N PRO A 119 28.45 24.71 50.48
CA PRO A 119 27.43 24.57 49.45
C PRO A 119 27.49 23.16 48.82
N PRO A 120 26.39 22.40 48.73
CA PRO A 120 26.33 21.30 47.80
C PRO A 120 26.00 21.85 46.41
N SER A 121 26.91 21.51 45.50
CA SER A 121 26.87 21.67 44.05
C SER A 121 25.48 21.60 43.42
N ALA A 122 25.24 22.54 42.51
CA ALA A 122 24.20 22.47 41.51
C ALA A 122 24.34 21.16 40.69
N ALA A 123 23.30 20.32 40.74
CA ALA A 123 22.96 19.32 39.73
C ALA A 123 21.57 18.78 40.04
N ASP A 124 20.53 19.54 39.69
CA ASP A 124 19.20 18.98 39.39
C ASP A 124 18.34 20.09 38.74
N GLU A 125 18.81 20.55 37.59
CA GLU A 125 17.99 21.30 36.65
C GLU A 125 17.97 20.50 35.35
N ASP A 126 17.04 19.53 35.23
CA ASP A 126 16.53 19.00 33.95
C ASP A 126 15.44 17.92 34.14
N GLY A 127 14.45 18.22 34.99
CA GLY A 127 13.20 17.44 35.09
C GLY A 127 12.10 17.92 34.13
N ARG A 128 12.38 18.89 33.25
CA ARG A 128 11.39 19.67 32.50
C ARG A 128 10.79 18.99 31.26
N SER A 129 11.23 17.79 30.88
CA SER A 129 10.77 17.14 29.63
C SER A 129 9.64 16.11 29.79
N LEU A 130 9.03 15.99 30.97
CA LEU A 130 7.88 15.09 31.20
C LEU A 130 6.58 15.83 31.58
N SER A 131 6.56 17.15 31.51
CA SER A 131 5.45 17.99 32.00
C SER A 131 4.40 18.38 30.93
N SER A 132 4.48 17.92 29.68
CA SER A 132 3.54 18.35 28.63
C SER A 132 2.17 17.65 28.62
N PHE A 133 1.78 16.94 29.69
CA PHE A 133 0.48 16.26 29.77
C PHE A 133 -0.42 16.75 30.91
N GLN A 134 -0.11 17.91 31.50
CA GLN A 134 -1.00 18.52 32.51
C GLN A 134 -2.13 19.29 31.81
N SER A 135 -3.30 18.67 31.70
CA SER A 135 -4.57 19.39 31.73
C SER A 135 -5.18 19.23 33.13
N GLU A 136 -5.65 20.36 33.65
CA GLU A 136 -6.06 20.58 35.03
C GLU A 136 -7.23 19.70 35.47
N GLY A 137 -7.17 19.25 36.72
CA GLY A 137 -8.22 18.48 37.37
C GLY A 137 -7.91 18.34 38.86
N TYR A 138 -7.93 19.47 39.57
CA TYR A 138 -7.73 19.54 41.02
C TYR A 138 -8.97 18.94 41.71
N VAL A 139 -8.84 17.77 42.35
CA VAL A 139 -9.85 17.27 43.30
C VAL A 139 -9.17 16.72 44.54
N HIS A 140 -9.31 17.50 45.62
CA HIS A 140 -9.13 17.07 47.00
C HIS A 140 -10.09 15.92 47.33
N THR A 141 -9.61 14.83 47.94
CA THR A 141 -10.50 14.00 48.77
C THR A 141 -9.77 13.47 50.00
N SER A 142 -10.24 13.92 51.16
CA SER A 142 -9.90 13.35 52.46
C SER A 142 -11.06 12.46 52.90
N GLN A 143 -10.71 11.22 53.25
CA GLN A 143 -11.24 10.40 54.35
C GLN A 143 -12.76 10.10 54.41
N ILE A 144 -13.13 8.81 54.47
CA ILE A 144 -13.92 8.15 55.53
C ILE A 144 -14.32 6.75 55.03
N GLY A 145 -14.19 5.74 55.90
CA GLY A 145 -14.40 4.33 55.58
C GLY A 145 -15.85 3.85 55.58
N ALA A 146 -16.09 2.80 54.79
CA ALA A 146 -17.09 1.76 55.03
C ALA A 146 -16.67 0.49 54.24
N PRO A 147 -16.94 -0.73 54.75
CA PRO A 147 -16.51 -1.96 54.10
C PRO A 147 -17.56 -2.39 53.06
N SER A 148 -17.12 -2.79 51.86
CA SER A 148 -17.96 -3.60 50.99
C SER A 148 -17.14 -4.58 50.18
N PHE A 149 -17.65 -5.81 50.19
CA PHE A 149 -17.16 -6.99 49.49
C PHE A 149 -17.24 -6.77 47.98
N GLY A 150 -16.13 -7.04 47.29
CA GLY A 150 -16.04 -7.01 45.84
C GLY A 150 -14.71 -7.59 45.41
N ASN A 151 -14.74 -8.87 45.05
CA ASN A 151 -13.64 -9.67 44.54
C ASN A 151 -12.99 -8.99 43.32
N SER A 152 -12.00 -8.15 43.57
CA SER A 152 -11.09 -7.60 42.57
C SER A 152 -9.78 -8.35 42.76
N GLU A 153 -9.39 -9.10 41.72
CA GLU A 153 -8.11 -9.80 41.67
C GLU A 153 -6.99 -8.84 42.07
N SER A 154 -6.48 -9.02 43.28
CA SER A 154 -5.33 -8.31 43.79
C SER A 154 -4.10 -8.80 43.02
N LYS A 155 -3.83 -8.21 41.85
CA LYS A 155 -2.46 -8.17 41.32
C LYS A 155 -1.62 -7.52 42.42
N SER A 156 -0.70 -8.29 42.98
CA SER A 156 0.30 -7.80 43.93
C SER A 156 0.88 -6.46 43.44
N PRO A 157 1.13 -5.47 44.32
CA PRO A 157 1.61 -4.17 43.88
C PRO A 157 2.91 -4.33 43.08
N SER A 158 2.84 -4.11 41.77
CA SER A 158 3.97 -4.31 40.86
C SER A 158 5.17 -3.49 41.31
N SER A 159 6.35 -4.09 41.40
CA SER A 159 7.54 -3.36 41.85
C SER A 159 7.88 -2.24 40.85
N LYS A 160 8.49 -1.14 41.33
CA LYS A 160 8.97 -0.07 40.42
C LYS A 160 9.90 -0.63 39.33
N ALA A 161 10.74 -1.61 39.67
CA ALA A 161 11.61 -2.25 38.69
C ALA A 161 10.83 -3.05 37.63
N GLN A 162 9.76 -3.74 38.06
CA GLN A 162 8.86 -4.47 37.17
C GLN A 162 8.17 -3.52 36.20
N LEU A 163 7.63 -2.38 36.68
CA LEU A 163 7.00 -1.37 35.82
C LEU A 163 7.94 -0.82 34.73
N TRP A 164 9.23 -0.63 35.05
CA TRP A 164 10.22 -0.21 34.04
C TRP A 164 10.51 -1.30 33.01
N ASN A 165 10.54 -2.57 33.43
CA ASN A 165 10.68 -3.70 32.50
C ASN A 165 9.44 -3.86 31.61
N ASP A 166 8.24 -3.74 32.18
CA ASP A 166 6.99 -3.80 31.43
C ASP A 166 6.92 -2.64 30.43
N LEU A 167 7.32 -1.42 30.82
CA LEU A 167 7.40 -0.27 29.90
C LEU A 167 8.39 -0.52 28.77
N LYS A 168 9.57 -1.08 29.08
CA LYS A 168 10.60 -1.42 28.09
C LYS A 168 10.04 -2.39 27.04
N ILE A 169 9.46 -3.51 27.47
CA ILE A 169 8.92 -4.51 26.53
C ILE A 169 7.73 -3.93 25.76
N SER A 170 6.79 -3.27 26.44
CA SER A 170 5.57 -2.73 25.83
C SER A 170 5.87 -1.66 24.78
N SER A 171 6.69 -0.64 25.11
CA SER A 171 6.95 0.48 24.20
C SER A 171 7.73 0.05 22.95
N ILE A 172 8.74 -0.82 23.10
CA ILE A 172 9.53 -1.34 21.98
C ILE A 172 8.67 -2.23 21.09
N THR A 173 7.96 -3.19 21.69
CA THR A 173 7.06 -4.10 20.97
C THR A 173 6.02 -3.32 20.19
N ARG A 174 5.45 -2.27 20.81
CA ARG A 174 4.42 -1.43 20.19
C ARG A 174 4.94 -0.72 18.96
N SER A 175 6.05 0.02 19.07
CA SER A 175 6.61 0.74 17.92
C SER A 175 6.95 -0.22 16.78
N PHE A 176 7.58 -1.36 17.08
CA PHE A 176 7.98 -2.31 16.03
C PHE A 176 6.77 -3.00 15.39
N THR A 177 5.77 -3.41 16.19
CA THR A 177 4.53 -3.98 15.66
C THR A 177 3.84 -3.01 14.71
N LEU A 178 3.79 -1.72 15.06
CA LEU A 178 3.25 -0.68 14.18
C LEU A 178 4.06 -0.53 12.89
N LEU A 179 5.41 -0.55 12.95
CA LEU A 179 6.26 -0.50 11.75
C LEU A 179 6.00 -1.70 10.82
N TYR A 180 5.97 -2.92 11.36
CA TYR A 180 5.63 -4.10 10.56
C TYR A 180 4.22 -4.01 9.98
N THR A 181 3.25 -3.57 10.78
CA THR A 181 1.84 -3.53 10.36
C THR A 181 1.60 -2.46 9.30
N VAL A 182 2.15 -1.25 9.42
CA VAL A 182 2.01 -0.22 8.38
C VAL A 182 2.66 -0.65 7.08
N THR A 183 3.83 -1.29 7.13
CA THR A 183 4.50 -1.78 5.93
C THR A 183 3.73 -2.93 5.26
N LEU A 184 3.26 -3.89 6.05
CA LEU A 184 2.43 -5.00 5.56
C LEU A 184 1.11 -4.50 4.96
N LEU A 185 0.46 -3.52 5.60
CA LEU A 185 -0.74 -2.87 5.11
C LEU A 185 -0.47 -2.17 3.78
N SER A 186 0.59 -1.37 3.68
CA SER A 186 0.97 -0.71 2.43
C SER A 186 1.16 -1.71 1.29
N LEU A 187 1.90 -2.79 1.52
CA LEU A 187 2.19 -3.76 0.46
C LEU A 187 0.96 -4.61 0.08
N LEU A 188 0.10 -4.95 1.05
CA LEU A 188 -1.18 -5.61 0.79
C LEU A 188 -2.11 -4.70 -0.04
N THR A 189 -2.28 -3.44 0.37
CA THR A 189 -3.11 -2.45 -0.33
C THR A 189 -2.62 -2.25 -1.77
N ARG A 190 -1.30 -2.11 -1.96
CA ARG A 190 -0.68 -2.04 -3.29
C ARG A 190 -1.01 -3.27 -4.12
N THR A 191 -0.91 -4.46 -3.54
CA THR A 191 -1.25 -5.70 -4.24
C THR A 191 -2.72 -5.72 -4.65
N GLN A 192 -3.63 -5.42 -3.71
CA GLN A 192 -5.07 -5.49 -3.94
C GLN A 192 -5.56 -4.48 -4.98
N LEU A 193 -5.20 -3.21 -4.82
CA LEU A 193 -5.65 -2.16 -5.74
C LEU A 193 -4.99 -2.28 -7.12
N ASN A 194 -3.73 -2.71 -7.25
CA ASN A 194 -3.14 -2.92 -8.57
C ASN A 194 -3.77 -4.12 -9.31
N LEU A 195 -4.16 -5.19 -8.61
CA LEU A 195 -4.92 -6.30 -9.22
C LEU A 195 -6.32 -5.85 -9.68
N LEU A 196 -7.03 -5.08 -8.87
CA LEU A 196 -8.33 -4.50 -9.28
C LEU A 196 -8.18 -3.49 -10.41
N GLY A 197 -7.18 -2.62 -10.34
CA GLY A 197 -6.87 -1.63 -11.36
C GLY A 197 -6.56 -2.28 -12.71
N ARG A 198 -5.81 -3.39 -12.71
CA ARG A 198 -5.57 -4.22 -13.90
C ARG A 198 -6.87 -4.73 -14.52
N ARG A 199 -7.73 -5.35 -13.72
CA ARG A 199 -9.01 -5.92 -14.19
C ARG A 199 -9.93 -4.83 -14.77
N ASN A 200 -10.04 -3.69 -14.08
CA ASN A 200 -10.82 -2.55 -14.54
C ASN A 200 -10.26 -1.98 -15.86
N TYR A 201 -8.92 -1.91 -16.00
CA TYR A 201 -8.28 -1.49 -17.23
C TYR A 201 -8.57 -2.44 -18.40
N LEU A 202 -8.39 -3.75 -18.19
CA LEU A 202 -8.66 -4.75 -19.22
C LEU A 202 -10.12 -4.78 -19.65
N SER A 203 -11.06 -4.74 -18.70
CA SER A 203 -12.49 -4.66 -18.99
C SER A 203 -12.83 -3.44 -19.85
N SER A 204 -12.22 -2.28 -19.55
CA SER A 204 -12.36 -1.07 -20.37
C SER A 204 -11.83 -1.28 -21.80
N VAL A 205 -10.65 -1.89 -21.94
CA VAL A 205 -10.01 -2.13 -23.24
C VAL A 205 -10.78 -3.16 -24.07
N VAL A 206 -11.27 -4.24 -23.46
CA VAL A 206 -12.08 -5.26 -24.15
C VAL A 206 -13.42 -4.67 -24.60
N SER A 207 -14.07 -3.87 -23.76
CA SER A 207 -15.30 -3.14 -24.15
C SER A 207 -15.08 -2.23 -25.37
N LEU A 208 -13.93 -1.54 -25.45
CA LEU A 208 -13.56 -0.76 -26.63
C LEU A 208 -13.35 -1.63 -27.87
N ALA A 209 -12.76 -2.82 -27.71
CA ALA A 209 -12.50 -3.72 -28.82
C ALA A 209 -13.76 -4.47 -29.32
N SER A 210 -14.72 -4.75 -28.44
CA SER A 210 -15.92 -5.54 -28.76
C SER A 210 -17.05 -4.75 -29.42
N HIS A 211 -17.04 -3.41 -29.34
CA HIS A 211 -18.04 -2.53 -29.96
C HIS A 211 -17.47 -1.61 -31.07
N PRO A 212 -17.00 -2.17 -32.21
CA PRO A 212 -16.41 -1.36 -33.29
C PRO A 212 -17.44 -0.60 -34.18
N GLN A 213 -18.74 -0.60 -33.85
CA GLN A 213 -19.81 -0.07 -34.73
C GLN A 213 -20.29 1.36 -34.43
N HIS A 214 -19.74 2.04 -33.43
CA HIS A 214 -19.94 3.49 -33.27
C HIS A 214 -18.61 4.21 -33.47
N ASP A 215 -18.53 4.94 -34.59
CA ASP A 215 -17.52 5.91 -35.03
C ASP A 215 -16.01 5.60 -34.84
N PRO A 216 -15.20 5.54 -35.91
CA PRO A 216 -13.73 5.54 -35.83
C PRO A 216 -13.16 6.92 -35.45
N THR A 217 -14.04 7.90 -35.20
CA THR A 217 -13.67 9.18 -34.63
C THR A 217 -13.53 8.97 -33.13
N ILE A 218 -12.32 9.08 -32.60
CA ILE A 218 -12.07 9.19 -31.15
C ILE A 218 -12.86 10.43 -30.69
N SER A 219 -14.12 10.23 -30.27
CA SER A 219 -14.87 11.27 -29.58
C SER A 219 -14.24 11.37 -28.21
N LEU A 220 -13.53 12.47 -27.98
CA LEU A 220 -13.09 12.96 -26.67
C LEU A 220 -14.30 13.48 -25.87
N GLU A 221 -15.47 12.87 -26.04
CA GLU A 221 -16.59 13.08 -25.13
C GLU A 221 -16.38 12.15 -23.95
N ASP A 222 -16.36 12.77 -22.79
CA ASP A 222 -16.27 12.22 -21.45
C ASP A 222 -17.47 11.28 -21.22
N HIS A 223 -17.49 10.13 -21.89
CA HIS A 223 -18.50 9.09 -21.73
C HIS A 223 -18.13 8.15 -20.57
N ASP A 224 -17.40 8.66 -19.59
CA ASP A 224 -17.09 8.00 -18.33
C ASP A 224 -18.32 7.90 -17.40
N ASP A 225 -19.46 8.55 -17.73
CA ASP A 225 -20.66 8.56 -16.86
C ASP A 225 -21.75 7.52 -17.22
N ASP A 226 -21.95 7.13 -18.48
CA ASP A 226 -23.14 6.34 -18.88
C ASP A 226 -22.91 4.83 -19.09
N ASN A 227 -21.66 4.35 -19.10
CA ASN A 227 -21.33 2.94 -19.31
C ASN A 227 -20.86 2.21 -18.03
N VAL A 228 -20.74 2.93 -16.91
CA VAL A 228 -20.31 2.37 -15.62
C VAL A 228 -21.36 1.43 -15.04
N GLU A 229 -22.63 1.52 -15.43
CA GLU A 229 -23.71 0.77 -14.78
C GLU A 229 -23.93 -0.66 -15.33
N ARG A 230 -23.58 -0.94 -16.60
CA ARG A 230 -23.88 -2.25 -17.24
C ARG A 230 -22.76 -3.29 -17.14
N ALA A 231 -21.51 -2.90 -16.92
CA ALA A 231 -20.39 -3.82 -16.75
C ALA A 231 -20.12 -4.18 -15.27
N TYR A 232 -20.68 -3.42 -14.31
CA TYR A 232 -20.24 -3.43 -12.91
C TYR A 232 -21.08 -4.26 -11.93
N GLY A 233 -22.25 -4.80 -12.30
CA GLY A 233 -23.15 -5.42 -11.31
C GLY A 233 -22.53 -6.59 -10.51
N ASN A 234 -21.82 -7.50 -11.18
CA ASN A 234 -21.17 -8.67 -10.55
C ASN A 234 -19.72 -8.36 -10.11
N ASP A 235 -19.05 -7.45 -10.81
CA ASP A 235 -17.68 -7.02 -10.50
C ASP A 235 -17.64 -6.10 -9.27
N PHE A 236 -18.64 -5.25 -9.04
CA PHE A 236 -18.69 -4.38 -7.86
C PHE A 236 -18.79 -5.16 -6.55
N ASP A 237 -19.68 -6.16 -6.48
CA ASP A 237 -19.81 -7.00 -5.29
C ASP A 237 -18.54 -7.83 -5.03
N THR A 238 -17.95 -8.37 -6.10
CA THR A 238 -16.67 -9.10 -6.03
C THR A 238 -15.54 -8.20 -5.54
N ASN A 239 -15.37 -7.01 -6.13
CA ASN A 239 -14.33 -6.05 -5.76
C ASN A 239 -14.47 -5.61 -4.30
N ARG A 240 -15.71 -5.33 -3.87
CA ARG A 240 -16.01 -4.93 -2.49
C ARG A 240 -15.69 -6.04 -1.50
N LYS A 241 -16.08 -7.29 -1.78
CA LYS A 241 -15.73 -8.47 -0.97
C LYS A 241 -14.23 -8.72 -0.94
N TYR A 242 -13.54 -8.55 -2.07
CA TYR A 242 -12.09 -8.73 -2.16
C TYR A 242 -11.30 -7.73 -1.30
N LEU A 243 -11.63 -6.43 -1.39
CA LEU A 243 -10.97 -5.39 -0.57
C LEU A 243 -11.21 -5.61 0.93
N THR A 244 -12.31 -6.24 1.29
CA THR A 244 -12.65 -6.56 2.69
C THR A 244 -11.65 -7.52 3.33
N PHE A 245 -10.89 -8.31 2.56
CA PHE A 245 -9.88 -9.20 3.15
C PHE A 245 -8.73 -8.46 3.85
N SER A 246 -8.54 -7.16 3.59
CA SER A 246 -7.65 -6.31 4.42
C SER A 246 -8.06 -6.29 5.90
N TRP A 247 -9.33 -6.56 6.21
CA TRP A 247 -9.87 -6.71 7.56
C TRP A 247 -9.08 -7.71 8.40
N TRP A 248 -8.56 -8.79 7.79
CA TRP A 248 -7.79 -9.81 8.49
C TRP A 248 -6.56 -9.22 9.18
N LEU A 249 -5.75 -8.46 8.43
CA LEU A 249 -4.57 -7.79 8.99
C LEU A 249 -4.98 -6.80 10.09
N LEU A 250 -6.07 -6.04 9.89
CA LEU A 250 -6.53 -4.99 10.79
C LEU A 250 -7.08 -5.52 12.14
N HIS A 251 -7.54 -6.77 12.21
CA HIS A 251 -8.22 -7.32 13.41
C HIS A 251 -7.56 -8.57 14.02
N ARG A 252 -6.88 -9.39 13.20
CA ARG A 252 -6.31 -10.68 13.61
C ARG A 252 -4.82 -10.75 13.32
N GLY A 253 -4.41 -10.49 12.08
CA GLY A 253 -3.02 -10.65 11.62
C GLY A 253 -2.00 -9.86 12.44
N TRP A 254 -2.33 -8.61 12.81
CA TRP A 254 -1.44 -7.77 13.63
C TRP A 254 -1.14 -8.39 15.02
N LYS A 255 -2.05 -9.19 15.59
CA LYS A 255 -1.85 -9.82 16.91
C LYS A 255 -0.76 -10.88 16.84
N GLU A 256 -0.71 -11.64 15.75
CA GLU A 256 0.35 -12.63 15.54
C GLU A 256 1.69 -11.96 15.25
N VAL A 257 1.69 -10.84 14.50
CA VAL A 257 2.87 -9.97 14.34
C VAL A 257 3.35 -9.48 15.71
N MET A 258 2.43 -8.99 16.54
CA MET A 258 2.73 -8.49 17.88
C MET A 258 3.39 -9.55 18.75
N VAL A 259 2.80 -10.75 18.86
CA VAL A 259 3.35 -11.86 19.68
C VAL A 259 4.77 -12.19 19.25
N LYS A 260 4.98 -12.32 17.94
CA LYS A 260 6.27 -12.65 17.35
C LYS A 260 7.33 -11.56 17.60
N VAL A 261 6.95 -10.30 17.49
CA VAL A 261 7.81 -9.15 17.83
C VAL A 261 8.09 -9.13 19.32
N GLU A 262 7.09 -9.35 20.17
CA GLU A 262 7.22 -9.34 21.62
C GLU A 262 8.21 -10.41 22.11
N ASP A 263 8.12 -11.62 21.56
CA ASP A 263 9.04 -12.71 21.88
C ASP A 263 10.48 -12.35 21.50
N ALA A 264 10.70 -11.78 20.31
CA ALA A 264 12.02 -11.31 19.88
C ALA A 264 12.55 -10.17 20.77
N VAL A 265 11.69 -9.21 21.14
CA VAL A 265 12.04 -8.10 22.03
C VAL A 265 12.38 -8.60 23.43
N LYS A 266 11.65 -9.56 23.98
CA LYS A 266 11.95 -10.18 25.29
C LYS A 266 13.32 -10.86 25.28
N VAL A 267 13.66 -11.56 24.21
CA VAL A 267 14.97 -12.23 24.07
C VAL A 267 16.10 -11.20 23.99
N VAL A 268 15.97 -10.17 23.17
CA VAL A 268 17.06 -9.22 22.89
C VAL A 268 17.20 -8.14 23.95
N PHE A 269 16.09 -7.55 24.40
CA PHE A 269 16.08 -6.45 25.37
C PHE A 269 15.85 -6.91 26.82
N GLY A 270 15.58 -8.19 27.06
CA GLY A 270 15.28 -8.73 28.40
C GLY A 270 16.33 -8.37 29.44
N SER A 271 17.61 -8.56 29.12
CA SER A 271 18.76 -8.30 30.01
C SER A 271 19.18 -6.84 30.09
N VAL A 272 18.69 -5.96 29.20
CA VAL A 272 19.07 -4.55 29.13
C VAL A 272 18.45 -3.79 30.29
N ASN A 273 19.25 -3.03 31.04
CA ASN A 273 18.76 -2.29 32.20
C ASN A 273 18.03 -1.00 31.75
N PRO A 274 16.75 -0.78 32.10
CA PRO A 274 16.00 0.43 31.74
C PRO A 274 16.62 1.77 32.17
N ARG A 275 17.61 1.76 33.07
CA ARG A 275 18.26 2.95 33.63
C ARG A 275 19.67 3.21 33.12
N GLU A 276 20.23 2.32 32.31
CA GLU A 276 21.57 2.53 31.79
C GLU A 276 21.58 3.56 30.66
N ASP A 277 22.73 4.18 30.44
CA ASP A 277 22.99 5.00 29.27
C ASP A 277 23.45 4.08 28.13
N ILE A 278 22.80 4.20 26.98
CA ILE A 278 23.05 3.35 25.81
C ILE A 278 23.50 4.24 24.65
N PRO A 279 24.62 3.93 23.97
CA PRO A 279 25.03 4.64 22.76
C PRO A 279 24.15 4.25 21.57
N LEU A 280 24.04 5.16 20.58
CA LEU A 280 23.17 4.96 19.40
C LEU A 280 23.50 3.67 18.63
N GLU A 281 24.78 3.36 18.47
CA GLU A 281 25.22 2.13 17.78
C GLU A 281 24.73 0.86 18.50
N ARG A 282 24.73 0.88 19.85
CA ARG A 282 24.23 -0.27 20.63
C ARG A 282 22.73 -0.43 20.47
N ILE A 283 21.95 0.65 20.46
CA ILE A 283 20.51 0.59 20.15
C ILE A 283 20.29 0.06 18.73
N SER A 284 21.00 0.59 17.73
CA SER A 284 20.90 0.14 16.34
C SER A 284 21.20 -1.36 16.21
N SER A 285 22.25 -1.84 16.87
CA SER A 285 22.59 -3.26 16.94
C SER A 285 21.47 -4.10 17.57
N LEU A 286 20.92 -3.70 18.72
CA LEU A 286 19.82 -4.42 19.36
C LEU A 286 18.56 -4.47 18.48
N ILE A 287 18.22 -3.37 17.80
CA ILE A 287 17.10 -3.32 16.86
C ILE A 287 17.32 -4.28 15.69
N ARG A 288 18.54 -4.32 15.13
CA ARG A 288 18.90 -5.28 14.08
C ARG A 288 18.78 -6.72 14.56
N GLU A 289 19.19 -7.04 15.79
CA GLU A 289 19.02 -8.39 16.35
C GLU A 289 17.54 -8.78 16.49
N VAL A 290 16.67 -7.86 16.91
CA VAL A 290 15.21 -8.10 16.91
C VAL A 290 14.71 -8.38 15.49
N ARG A 291 15.13 -7.57 14.50
CA ARG A 291 14.75 -7.79 13.10
C ARG A 291 15.24 -9.12 12.56
N LYS A 292 16.46 -9.55 12.87
CA LYS A 292 16.96 -10.89 12.49
C LYS A 292 16.08 -12.00 13.07
N ALA A 293 15.64 -11.89 14.31
CA ALA A 293 14.75 -12.88 14.93
C ALA A 293 13.34 -12.90 14.30
N VAL A 294 12.81 -11.73 13.90
CA VAL A 294 11.47 -11.61 13.32
C VAL A 294 11.44 -11.98 11.83
N GLU A 295 12.43 -11.53 11.05
CA GLU A 295 12.47 -11.63 9.59
C GLU A 295 13.30 -12.82 9.09
N GLY A 296 14.39 -13.16 9.80
CA GLY A 296 15.48 -14.01 9.32
C GLY A 296 16.81 -13.24 9.31
N ALA A 297 17.90 -13.91 9.66
CA ALA A 297 19.22 -13.29 9.76
C ALA A 297 19.90 -13.11 8.40
N THR A 298 19.66 -14.05 7.49
CA THR A 298 20.22 -14.08 6.14
C THR A 298 19.16 -13.74 5.08
N PRO A 299 19.56 -13.23 3.90
CA PRO A 299 18.63 -13.04 2.77
C PRO A 299 17.84 -14.32 2.42
N GLU A 300 18.48 -15.48 2.56
CA GLU A 300 17.92 -16.80 2.28
C GLU A 300 16.84 -17.18 3.32
N GLU A 301 17.13 -16.99 4.61
CA GLU A 301 16.13 -17.16 5.66
C GLU A 301 14.93 -16.24 5.46
N ARG A 302 15.18 -14.97 5.13
CA ARG A 302 14.12 -14.00 4.82
C ARG A 302 13.24 -14.48 3.68
N LYS A 303 13.82 -14.99 2.57
CA LYS A 303 13.05 -15.53 1.43
C LYS A 303 12.13 -16.68 1.79
N THR A 304 12.49 -17.48 2.80
CA THR A 304 11.64 -18.59 3.28
C THR A 304 10.63 -18.16 4.34
N ARG A 305 10.61 -16.87 4.71
CA ARG A 305 9.71 -16.34 5.73
C ARG A 305 8.30 -16.25 5.18
N ARG A 306 7.38 -16.97 5.82
CA ARG A 306 5.97 -16.93 5.49
C ARG A 306 5.30 -15.70 6.10
N TRP A 307 4.88 -14.78 5.24
CA TRP A 307 4.14 -13.57 5.62
C TRP A 307 2.64 -13.69 5.40
N LEU A 308 2.21 -14.60 4.51
CA LEU A 308 0.81 -14.84 4.17
C LEU A 308 -0.14 -14.97 5.37
N PRO A 309 0.18 -15.72 6.45
CA PRO A 309 -0.74 -15.87 7.58
C PRO A 309 -1.07 -14.56 8.30
N PHE A 310 -0.18 -13.57 8.24
CA PHE A 310 -0.42 -12.25 8.84
C PHE A 310 -1.32 -11.36 7.97
N LEU A 311 -1.41 -11.63 6.68
CA LEU A 311 -2.05 -10.77 5.68
C LEU A 311 -3.42 -11.28 5.25
N LEU A 312 -3.56 -12.61 5.07
CA LEU A 312 -4.79 -13.24 4.62
C LEU A 312 -5.21 -14.39 5.56
N PRO A 313 -6.53 -14.61 5.71
CA PRO A 313 -7.04 -15.76 6.45
C PRO A 313 -6.68 -17.08 5.74
N PRO A 314 -6.52 -18.18 6.49
CA PRO A 314 -6.62 -19.53 5.94
C PRO A 314 -7.94 -19.74 5.20
N SER A 315 -7.97 -20.63 4.20
CA SER A 315 -9.15 -20.81 3.34
C SER A 315 -10.41 -21.31 4.05
N ASP A 316 -10.26 -21.98 5.20
CA ASP A 316 -11.37 -22.36 6.08
C ASP A 316 -11.99 -21.17 6.84
N GLN A 317 -11.30 -20.02 6.90
CA GLN A 317 -11.74 -18.82 7.63
C GLN A 317 -12.15 -17.67 6.71
N GLU A 318 -11.98 -17.79 5.39
CA GLU A 318 -12.34 -16.76 4.41
C GLU A 318 -13.82 -16.35 4.51
N GLU A 319 -14.72 -17.32 4.75
CA GLU A 319 -16.15 -17.04 4.93
C GLU A 319 -16.46 -16.33 6.25
N SER A 320 -15.72 -16.66 7.32
CA SER A 320 -15.85 -15.98 8.63
C SER A 320 -15.48 -14.50 8.51
N VAL A 321 -14.44 -14.19 7.73
CA VAL A 321 -14.05 -12.79 7.48
C VAL A 321 -15.18 -12.02 6.80
N LEU A 322 -15.81 -12.60 5.77
CA LEU A 322 -16.95 -11.95 5.11
C LEU A 322 -18.17 -11.79 6.03
N GLN A 323 -18.39 -12.74 6.95
CA GLN A 323 -19.48 -12.63 7.93
C GLN A 323 -19.21 -11.53 8.96
N GLU A 324 -18.02 -11.51 9.55
CA GLU A 324 -17.63 -10.55 10.59
C GLU A 324 -17.50 -9.13 10.04
N SER A 325 -17.16 -8.98 8.78
CA SER A 325 -17.11 -7.68 8.09
C SER A 325 -18.48 -7.19 7.61
N GLY A 326 -19.54 -7.97 7.80
CA GLY A 326 -20.89 -7.63 7.31
C GLY A 326 -21.09 -7.76 5.80
N MET A 327 -20.22 -8.48 5.10
CA MET A 327 -20.27 -8.72 3.64
C MET A 327 -20.93 -10.04 3.24
N ALA A 328 -21.38 -10.84 4.20
CA ALA A 328 -22.13 -12.06 3.93
C ALA A 328 -23.49 -11.72 3.32
N THR A 329 -23.88 -12.46 2.28
CA THR A 329 -25.20 -12.34 1.67
C THR A 329 -26.25 -12.82 2.67
N PRO A 330 -27.26 -12.01 3.03
CA PRO A 330 -28.25 -12.41 4.02
C PRO A 330 -29.10 -13.60 3.53
N PRO A 331 -29.43 -14.56 4.42
CA PRO A 331 -30.13 -15.80 4.03
C PRO A 331 -31.53 -15.58 3.45
N ASN A 332 -32.14 -14.41 3.65
CA ASN A 332 -33.47 -14.07 3.12
C ASN A 332 -33.52 -13.68 1.64
N LEU A 333 -32.36 -13.53 0.97
CA LEU A 333 -32.25 -13.31 -0.48
C LEU A 333 -31.72 -14.54 -1.22
N ALA A 334 -31.43 -15.64 -0.51
CA ALA A 334 -31.06 -16.91 -1.12
C ALA A 334 -32.29 -17.51 -1.82
N SER A 335 -32.14 -17.82 -3.10
CA SER A 335 -33.15 -18.52 -3.90
C SER A 335 -33.53 -19.86 -3.24
N PRO A 336 -34.76 -20.39 -3.46
CA PRO A 336 -35.23 -21.60 -2.80
C PRO A 336 -34.30 -22.82 -3.05
N PRO A 337 -34.28 -23.81 -2.15
CA PRO A 337 -33.22 -24.81 -1.99
C PRO A 337 -33.30 -25.91 -3.05
N THR A 338 -33.03 -25.56 -4.31
CA THR A 338 -32.98 -26.53 -5.42
C THR A 338 -31.58 -26.68 -6.00
N SER A 339 -30.60 -25.94 -5.49
CA SER A 339 -29.18 -26.08 -5.84
C SER A 339 -28.35 -26.27 -4.56
N PRO A 340 -27.39 -27.20 -4.53
CA PRO A 340 -26.55 -27.40 -3.35
C PRO A 340 -25.73 -26.12 -3.12
N ALA A 341 -25.82 -25.57 -1.91
CA ALA A 341 -25.06 -24.45 -1.34
C ALA A 341 -24.30 -23.56 -2.35
N SER A 342 -24.87 -22.42 -2.74
CA SER A 342 -24.08 -21.37 -3.39
C SER A 342 -22.96 -20.95 -2.45
N SER A 343 -21.72 -21.32 -2.75
CA SER A 343 -20.55 -20.88 -2.00
C SER A 343 -20.53 -19.36 -1.95
N THR A 344 -20.41 -18.78 -0.75
CA THR A 344 -20.27 -17.32 -0.55
C THR A 344 -19.08 -16.74 -1.35
N MET A 345 -18.10 -17.61 -1.69
CA MET A 345 -17.03 -17.33 -2.64
C MET A 345 -17.49 -17.50 -4.09
N SER A 346 -17.49 -16.40 -4.84
CA SER A 346 -17.62 -16.43 -6.30
C SER A 346 -16.30 -16.88 -6.95
N PRO A 347 -16.32 -17.56 -8.10
CA PRO A 347 -15.09 -17.96 -8.80
C PRO A 347 -14.12 -16.80 -9.13
N PRO A 348 -14.59 -15.59 -9.49
CA PRO A 348 -13.71 -14.43 -9.67
C PRO A 348 -13.03 -13.97 -8.36
N LEU A 349 -13.76 -14.02 -7.24
CA LEU A 349 -13.21 -13.68 -5.92
C LEU A 349 -12.12 -14.67 -5.50
N ARG A 350 -12.34 -15.98 -5.71
CA ARG A 350 -11.33 -17.00 -5.43
C ARG A 350 -10.05 -16.77 -6.23
N ARG A 351 -10.17 -16.47 -7.53
CA ARG A 351 -9.01 -16.17 -8.39
C ARG A 351 -8.20 -14.98 -7.88
N LEU A 352 -8.87 -13.91 -7.46
CA LEU A 352 -8.20 -12.74 -6.87
C LEU A 352 -7.45 -13.11 -5.58
N LEU A 353 -8.04 -13.93 -4.71
CA LEU A 353 -7.39 -14.38 -3.47
C LEU A 353 -6.22 -15.33 -3.72
N ASP A 354 -6.35 -16.25 -4.69
CA ASP A 354 -5.26 -17.13 -5.14
C ASP A 354 -4.08 -16.31 -5.67
N GLU A 355 -4.34 -15.39 -6.61
CA GLU A 355 -3.31 -14.54 -7.19
C GLU A 355 -2.65 -13.63 -6.14
N THR A 356 -3.43 -13.11 -5.18
CA THR A 356 -2.89 -12.35 -4.05
C THR A 356 -1.98 -13.21 -3.17
N SER A 357 -2.39 -14.46 -2.90
CA SER A 357 -1.61 -15.39 -2.09
C SER A 357 -0.29 -15.76 -2.77
N ASP A 358 -0.33 -16.04 -4.07
CA ASP A 358 0.85 -16.32 -4.89
C ASP A 358 1.82 -15.12 -4.93
N LEU A 359 1.29 -13.90 -5.04
CA LEU A 359 2.09 -12.69 -4.99
C LEU A 359 2.73 -12.49 -3.61
N ILE A 360 2.00 -12.69 -2.53
CA ILE A 360 2.51 -12.55 -1.15
C ILE A 360 3.62 -13.57 -0.85
N ASP A 361 3.45 -14.83 -1.27
CA ASP A 361 4.45 -15.87 -1.07
C ASP A 361 5.62 -15.78 -2.07
N SER A 362 5.58 -14.82 -3.01
CA SER A 362 6.66 -14.62 -3.98
C SER A 362 7.95 -14.07 -3.34
N PRO A 363 9.13 -14.44 -3.88
CA PRO A 363 10.40 -13.86 -3.43
C PRO A 363 10.48 -12.34 -3.62
N MET A 364 9.78 -11.80 -4.62
CA MET A 364 9.73 -10.36 -4.91
C MET A 364 8.99 -9.60 -3.82
N PHE A 365 7.85 -10.10 -3.35
CA PHE A 365 7.12 -9.50 -2.24
C PHE A 365 7.98 -9.42 -0.99
N THR A 366 8.66 -10.51 -0.63
CA THR A 366 9.55 -10.56 0.53
C THR A 366 10.74 -9.60 0.40
N HIS A 367 11.29 -9.47 -0.81
CA HIS A 367 12.38 -8.54 -1.07
C HIS A 367 11.94 -7.08 -0.88
N VAL A 368 10.81 -6.69 -1.49
CA VAL A 368 10.24 -5.35 -1.35
C VAL A 368 9.89 -5.07 0.10
N LEU A 369 9.23 -6.01 0.80
CA LEU A 369 8.94 -5.91 2.23
C LEU A 369 10.19 -5.64 3.06
N THR A 370 11.32 -6.29 2.76
CA THR A 370 12.59 -6.05 3.45
C THR A 370 13.07 -4.60 3.26
N LEU A 371 13.01 -4.08 2.03
CA LEU A 371 13.42 -2.70 1.72
C LEU A 371 12.50 -1.66 2.39
N LEU A 372 11.19 -1.91 2.42
CA LEU A 372 10.23 -1.04 3.10
C LEU A 372 10.44 -1.02 4.62
N LEU A 373 10.71 -2.19 5.23
CA LEU A 373 11.07 -2.28 6.64
C LEU A 373 12.39 -1.57 6.91
N ASP A 374 13.40 -1.72 6.05
CA ASP A 374 14.66 -0.98 6.17
C ASP A 374 14.40 0.54 6.19
N ALA A 375 13.59 1.05 5.26
CA ALA A 375 13.25 2.48 5.20
C ALA A 375 12.54 2.98 6.47
N THR A 376 11.55 2.23 6.98
CA THR A 376 10.78 2.65 8.17
C THR A 376 11.58 2.53 9.47
N PHE A 377 12.41 1.49 9.62
CA PHE A 377 13.32 1.38 10.76
C PHE A 377 14.44 2.42 10.71
N CYS A 378 14.97 2.77 9.53
CA CYS A 378 15.89 3.89 9.37
C CYS A 378 15.24 5.23 9.74
N GLN A 379 13.97 5.45 9.37
CA GLN A 379 13.21 6.61 9.81
C GLN A 379 13.12 6.68 11.34
N LEU A 380 12.83 5.57 12.01
CA LEU A 380 12.77 5.54 13.48
C LEU A 380 14.15 5.78 14.12
N VAL A 381 15.19 5.08 13.68
CA VAL A 381 16.50 5.07 14.35
C VAL A 381 17.37 6.26 13.94
N ASP A 382 17.65 6.38 12.65
CA ASP A 382 18.62 7.34 12.13
C ASP A 382 18.05 8.76 12.10
N LYS A 383 16.72 8.90 12.12
CA LYS A 383 16.06 10.20 12.20
C LYS A 383 15.47 10.53 13.57
N LYS A 384 14.47 9.76 14.03
CA LYS A 384 13.70 10.15 15.21
C LYS A 384 14.45 9.92 16.51
N LEU A 385 15.04 8.74 16.72
CA LEU A 385 15.85 8.49 17.92
C LEU A 385 17.08 9.38 17.96
N ARG A 386 17.82 9.48 16.85
CA ARG A 386 19.02 10.32 16.74
C ARG A 386 18.76 11.78 17.16
N SER A 387 17.69 12.39 16.65
CA SER A 387 17.36 13.78 16.96
C SER A 387 16.71 13.95 18.34
N GLU A 388 15.73 13.12 18.70
CA GLU A 388 14.89 13.35 19.89
C GLU A 388 15.48 12.74 21.17
N ALA A 389 16.19 11.61 21.09
CA ALA A 389 16.79 10.94 22.26
C ALA A 389 18.25 11.32 22.48
N TYR A 390 19.03 11.42 21.40
CA TYR A 390 20.47 11.72 21.46
C TYR A 390 20.80 13.20 21.22
N LYS A 391 19.81 14.03 20.86
CA LYS A 391 19.97 15.47 20.57
C LYS A 391 21.04 15.76 19.50
N LEU A 392 21.28 14.79 18.60
CA LEU A 392 22.24 14.94 17.52
C LEU A 392 21.57 15.62 16.34
N ALA A 393 22.02 16.82 16.00
CA ALA A 393 21.53 17.55 14.84
C ALA A 393 21.87 16.81 13.54
N PHE A 394 20.96 16.91 12.56
CA PHE A 394 21.30 16.56 11.18
C PHE A 394 22.21 17.64 10.61
N LEU A 395 23.34 17.24 10.05
CA LEU A 395 24.14 18.12 9.19
C LEU A 395 23.35 18.33 7.89
N SER A 396 22.44 19.30 7.85
CA SER A 396 21.81 19.71 6.59
C SER A 396 22.87 20.34 5.68
N PRO A 397 23.02 19.88 4.43
CA PRO A 397 23.83 20.58 3.44
C PRO A 397 22.97 21.73 2.89
N THR A 398 22.99 22.89 3.55
CA THR A 398 22.44 24.12 2.97
C THR A 398 23.49 25.22 2.98
N PRO A 399 23.60 26.00 1.88
CA PRO A 399 24.63 27.00 1.71
C PRO A 399 24.43 28.18 2.65
N ILE A 400 25.55 28.76 3.05
CA ILE A 400 25.74 29.92 3.91
C ILE A 400 24.69 31.01 3.59
N SER A 401 23.78 31.29 4.52
CA SER A 401 23.30 32.63 4.83
C SER A 401 22.40 32.63 6.07
N GLU A 402 22.73 33.53 6.98
CA GLU A 402 22.08 33.94 8.24
C GLU A 402 22.57 33.29 9.55
N PRO A 403 23.02 34.11 10.53
CA PRO A 403 23.50 33.65 11.82
C PRO A 403 22.29 33.35 12.71
N ARG A 404 21.72 32.15 12.60
CA ARG A 404 20.88 31.62 13.67
C ARG A 404 21.82 31.14 14.78
N ILE A 405 21.56 31.60 16.00
CA ILE A 405 22.20 31.08 17.22
C ILE A 405 21.96 29.57 17.23
N ALA A 406 22.97 28.81 16.81
CA ALA A 406 22.99 27.37 16.93
C ALA A 406 23.50 27.06 18.32
N GLU A 407 22.64 26.54 19.17
CA GLU A 407 23.04 25.97 20.45
C GLU A 407 23.94 24.76 20.15
N VAL A 408 25.26 24.99 20.18
CA VAL A 408 26.26 23.94 19.96
C VAL A 408 26.16 23.00 21.14
N THR A 409 25.41 21.90 20.95
CA THR A 409 25.43 20.80 21.91
C THR A 409 26.77 20.09 21.73
N ASP A 410 27.65 20.26 22.72
CA ASP A 410 29.03 19.73 22.83
C ASP A 410 29.13 18.19 22.86
N SER A 411 28.13 17.46 22.37
CA SER A 411 28.18 16.00 22.29
C SER A 411 28.90 15.59 21.00
N ASP A 412 30.14 15.14 21.13
CA ASP A 412 30.84 14.43 20.05
C ASP A 412 29.94 13.28 19.55
N PRO A 413 29.55 13.25 18.26
CA PRO A 413 28.68 12.22 17.71
C PRO A 413 29.21 10.78 17.91
N LEU A 414 30.51 10.62 18.16
CA LEU A 414 31.13 9.32 18.46
C LEU A 414 30.93 8.84 19.90
N THR A 415 30.58 9.73 20.83
CA THR A 415 30.42 9.41 22.27
C THR A 415 29.01 9.63 22.80
N ALA A 416 28.10 10.14 21.96
CA ALA A 416 26.72 10.42 22.34
C ALA A 416 26.00 9.16 22.85
N SER A 417 25.54 9.24 24.10
CA SER A 417 24.72 8.23 24.75
C SER A 417 23.45 8.87 25.30
N ALA A 418 22.38 8.09 25.38
CA ALA A 418 21.12 8.54 25.93
C ALA A 418 20.64 7.55 27.00
N LYS A 419 20.01 8.09 28.05
CA LYS A 419 19.31 7.27 29.04
C LYS A 419 18.30 6.39 28.34
N PHE A 420 18.31 5.09 28.62
CA PHE A 420 17.37 4.18 27.97
C PHE A 420 15.91 4.57 28.23
N ALA A 421 15.59 5.07 29.42
CA ALA A 421 14.29 5.67 29.73
C ALA A 421 13.85 6.79 28.75
N THR A 422 14.77 7.63 28.28
CA THR A 422 14.50 8.67 27.29
C THR A 422 14.18 8.06 25.93
N ILE A 423 14.94 7.04 25.52
CA ILE A 423 14.67 6.29 24.28
C ILE A 423 13.28 5.65 24.32
N LEU A 424 12.91 5.01 25.43
CA LEU A 424 11.57 4.42 25.60
C LEU A 424 10.46 5.47 25.51
N ALA A 425 10.68 6.67 26.07
CA ALA A 425 9.73 7.78 25.96
C ALA A 425 9.58 8.27 24.50
N VAL A 426 10.68 8.36 23.75
CA VAL A 426 10.64 8.69 22.32
C VAL A 426 9.91 7.61 21.54
N MET A 427 10.22 6.33 21.74
CA MET A 427 9.52 5.21 21.08
C MET A 427 8.02 5.20 21.38
N THR A 428 7.65 5.49 22.63
CA THR A 428 6.25 5.64 23.07
C THR A 428 5.54 6.73 22.26
N ARG A 429 6.17 7.90 22.08
CA ARG A 429 5.64 9.00 21.26
C ARG A 429 5.61 8.67 19.77
N GLU A 430 6.68 8.08 19.25
CA GLU A 430 6.77 7.71 17.83
C GLU A 430 5.74 6.66 17.45
N ALA A 431 5.34 5.76 18.35
CA ALA A 431 4.23 4.84 18.11
C ALA A 431 2.95 5.57 17.67
N HIS A 432 2.61 6.69 18.31
CA HIS A 432 1.45 7.50 17.90
C HIS A 432 1.66 8.15 16.54
N LYS A 433 2.88 8.59 16.21
CA LYS A 433 3.18 9.18 14.90
C LYS A 433 3.22 8.15 13.78
N ILE A 434 3.61 6.90 14.06
CA ILE A 434 3.57 5.81 13.09
C ILE A 434 2.10 5.54 12.70
N GLY A 435 1.19 5.44 13.67
CA GLY A 435 -0.21 5.12 13.41
C GLY A 435 -1.09 6.31 12.98
N ASN A 436 -0.90 7.47 13.61
CA ASN A 436 -1.81 8.62 13.50
C ASN A 436 -1.08 9.91 13.09
N GLY A 437 0.14 9.81 12.55
CA GLY A 437 0.92 10.98 12.15
C GLY A 437 0.28 11.74 10.98
N VAL A 438 0.24 13.06 11.08
CA VAL A 438 -0.24 13.96 10.01
C VAL A 438 0.78 15.11 9.84
N PRO A 439 1.54 15.17 8.72
CA PRO A 439 1.70 14.12 7.71
C PRO A 439 2.38 12.86 8.28
N ASN A 440 2.09 11.69 7.71
CA ASN A 440 2.71 10.44 8.15
C ASN A 440 4.09 10.24 7.50
N GLU A 441 5.15 10.61 8.21
CA GLU A 441 6.53 10.48 7.73
C GLU A 441 6.97 9.02 7.49
N TYR A 442 6.32 8.05 8.12
CA TYR A 442 6.65 6.63 7.94
C TYR A 442 6.04 6.07 6.66
N VAL A 443 4.80 6.45 6.34
CA VAL A 443 4.20 6.17 5.03
C VAL A 443 4.98 6.88 3.94
N GLN A 444 5.39 8.14 4.12
CA GLN A 444 6.27 8.82 3.15
C GLN A 444 7.61 8.09 2.93
N ALA A 445 8.20 7.52 3.99
CA ALA A 445 9.41 6.72 3.86
C ALA A 445 9.18 5.43 3.07
N ILE A 446 7.99 4.82 3.17
CA ILE A 446 7.58 3.67 2.35
C ILE A 446 7.43 4.08 0.89
N GLU A 447 6.74 5.19 0.61
CA GLU A 447 6.52 5.71 -0.75
C GLU A 447 7.81 6.14 -1.45
N ALA A 448 8.85 6.49 -0.71
CA ALA A 448 10.16 6.84 -1.26
C ALA A 448 10.95 5.64 -1.81
N VAL A 449 10.49 4.40 -1.59
CA VAL A 449 11.18 3.19 -2.06
C VAL A 449 10.76 2.86 -3.49
N SER A 450 11.67 3.03 -4.45
CA SER A 450 11.42 2.80 -5.88
C SER A 450 10.94 1.39 -6.22
N GLU A 451 11.39 0.40 -5.45
CA GLU A 451 11.05 -1.01 -5.62
C GLU A 451 9.58 -1.29 -5.29
N LEU A 452 8.92 -0.43 -4.50
CA LEU A 452 7.48 -0.50 -4.28
C LEU A 452 6.70 -0.17 -5.55
N GLU A 453 7.06 0.92 -6.22
CA GLU A 453 6.44 1.33 -7.49
C GLU A 453 6.73 0.29 -8.59
N ALA A 454 7.98 -0.21 -8.65
CA ALA A 454 8.36 -1.26 -9.60
C ALA A 454 7.55 -2.54 -9.37
N PHE A 455 7.38 -2.96 -8.11
CA PHE A 455 6.53 -4.10 -7.75
C PHE A 455 5.07 -3.85 -8.14
N ALA A 456 4.52 -2.69 -7.81
CA ALA A 456 3.15 -2.32 -8.18
C ALA A 456 2.95 -2.34 -9.69
N ALA A 457 3.90 -1.83 -10.48
CA ALA A 457 3.85 -1.86 -11.94
C ALA A 457 3.87 -3.29 -12.49
N VAL A 458 4.66 -4.19 -11.90
CA VAL A 458 4.67 -5.62 -12.26
C VAL A 458 3.32 -6.26 -11.95
N VAL A 459 2.74 -6.02 -10.77
CA VAL A 459 1.42 -6.56 -10.40
C VAL A 459 0.36 -6.04 -11.37
N TYR A 460 0.32 -4.73 -11.61
CA TYR A 460 -0.64 -4.07 -12.49
C TYR A 460 -0.55 -4.55 -13.95
N SER A 461 0.64 -4.95 -14.41
CA SER A 461 0.87 -5.36 -15.80
C SER A 461 1.01 -6.87 -16.04
N SER A 462 1.04 -7.67 -14.98
CA SER A 462 1.11 -9.13 -15.07
C SER A 462 -0.16 -9.72 -15.69
N ASN A 463 -0.04 -10.85 -16.39
CA ASN A 463 -1.19 -11.64 -16.89
C ASN A 463 -2.16 -10.94 -17.87
N PHE A 464 -1.80 -9.78 -18.45
CA PHE A 464 -2.64 -9.11 -19.46
C PHE A 464 -3.05 -10.01 -20.64
N GLU A 465 -2.15 -10.89 -21.10
CA GLU A 465 -2.39 -11.80 -22.23
C GLU A 465 -3.35 -12.96 -21.90
N LEU A 466 -3.33 -13.43 -20.66
CA LEU A 466 -4.20 -14.52 -20.18
C LEU A 466 -5.64 -14.03 -19.99
N GLU A 467 -5.82 -12.83 -19.40
CA GLU A 467 -7.15 -12.26 -19.20
C GLU A 467 -7.79 -11.82 -20.54
N ALA A 468 -7.02 -11.26 -21.49
CA ALA A 468 -7.50 -10.94 -22.84
C ALA A 468 -7.88 -12.18 -23.68
N GLY A 469 -7.21 -13.32 -23.46
CA GLY A 469 -7.49 -14.59 -24.14
C GLY A 469 -8.67 -15.38 -23.57
N VAL A 470 -9.07 -15.12 -22.33
CA VAL A 470 -10.19 -15.83 -21.68
C VAL A 470 -11.54 -15.25 -22.07
N GLU A 471 -11.64 -13.93 -22.31
CA GLU A 471 -12.90 -13.29 -22.72
C GLU A 471 -13.24 -13.52 -24.21
N THR A 472 -12.26 -13.88 -25.04
CA THR A 472 -12.46 -14.18 -26.47
C THR A 472 -13.00 -15.59 -26.75
N ASN A 473 -13.09 -16.46 -25.73
CA ASN A 473 -13.59 -17.84 -25.87
C ASN A 473 -15.07 -18.03 -25.52
N PHE A 474 -15.88 -16.97 -25.52
CA PHE A 474 -17.33 -17.12 -25.56
C PHE A 474 -17.74 -17.72 -26.92
N THR A 475 -18.08 -19.01 -26.90
CA THR A 475 -18.67 -19.74 -28.03
C THR A 475 -19.89 -18.98 -28.56
N PRO A 476 -19.99 -18.73 -29.88
CA PRO A 476 -21.21 -18.16 -30.43
C PRO A 476 -22.34 -19.16 -30.23
N ASP A 477 -23.40 -18.67 -29.60
CA ASP A 477 -24.63 -19.36 -29.30
C ASP A 477 -25.16 -20.13 -30.52
N SER A 478 -25.39 -21.42 -30.31
CA SER A 478 -26.01 -22.33 -31.25
C SER A 478 -27.46 -21.90 -31.48
N THR A 479 -27.67 -21.01 -32.45
CA THR A 479 -29.01 -20.71 -32.95
C THR A 479 -29.47 -21.86 -33.84
N VAL A 480 -30.40 -22.61 -33.27
CA VAL A 480 -31.30 -23.58 -33.91
C VAL A 480 -31.84 -22.97 -35.20
N PHE A 481 -31.39 -23.47 -36.35
CA PHE A 481 -32.03 -23.20 -37.63
C PHE A 481 -33.05 -24.31 -37.92
N GLU A 482 -34.31 -23.90 -37.81
CA GLU A 482 -35.51 -24.66 -38.12
C GLU A 482 -35.51 -25.08 -39.60
N SER A 483 -35.83 -26.35 -39.81
CA SER A 483 -35.87 -27.04 -41.09
C SER A 483 -36.79 -26.36 -42.10
N ARG A 484 -36.31 -26.19 -43.33
CA ARG A 484 -37.19 -25.99 -44.49
C ARG A 484 -36.71 -26.88 -45.63
N ASP A 485 -37.51 -27.91 -45.88
CA ASP A 485 -37.42 -28.82 -47.02
C ASP A 485 -37.47 -28.04 -48.35
N GLU A 486 -36.58 -28.39 -49.28
CA GLU A 486 -36.97 -28.52 -50.68
C GLU A 486 -36.01 -29.47 -51.44
N ILE A 487 -36.63 -30.16 -52.39
CA ILE A 487 -36.25 -31.45 -52.97
C ILE A 487 -35.46 -31.28 -54.28
N ALA A 488 -34.53 -32.22 -54.52
CA ALA A 488 -33.98 -32.73 -55.79
C ALA A 488 -32.44 -32.60 -55.85
N GLY A 489 -31.64 -33.61 -56.17
CA GLY A 489 -31.87 -34.97 -56.60
C GLY A 489 -30.55 -35.50 -57.20
N GLY A 490 -30.18 -36.74 -56.88
CA GLY A 490 -29.35 -37.59 -57.73
C GLY A 490 -27.83 -37.64 -57.48
N GLY A 491 -27.35 -38.84 -57.13
CA GLY A 491 -26.18 -39.40 -57.82
C GLY A 491 -24.89 -39.60 -57.03
N LYS A 492 -24.82 -40.72 -56.31
CA LYS A 492 -23.78 -41.77 -56.35
C LYS A 492 -22.26 -41.47 -56.23
N ASP A 493 -21.66 -42.37 -55.45
CA ASP A 493 -20.31 -42.96 -55.50
C ASP A 493 -19.21 -42.32 -54.65
N GLY A 494 -18.62 -43.18 -53.81
CA GLY A 494 -17.65 -42.81 -52.78
C GLY A 494 -16.19 -43.04 -53.17
N LYS A 495 -15.30 -42.64 -52.26
CA LYS A 495 -14.09 -43.39 -51.89
C LYS A 495 -13.33 -42.65 -50.78
N SER A 496 -13.02 -43.42 -49.75
CA SER A 496 -11.89 -43.20 -48.85
C SER A 496 -10.59 -43.07 -49.63
N LEU A 497 -9.75 -42.09 -49.27
CA LEU A 497 -8.29 -42.23 -49.34
C LEU A 497 -7.63 -41.26 -48.35
N GLY A 498 -6.79 -41.81 -47.48
CA GLY A 498 -5.95 -41.06 -46.56
C GLY A 498 -4.57 -40.72 -47.11
N SER A 499 -3.81 -40.07 -46.22
CA SER A 499 -2.37 -39.75 -46.25
C SER A 499 -1.97 -38.52 -47.07
N ARG A 500 -1.35 -37.51 -46.44
CA ARG A 500 0.07 -37.46 -46.01
C ARG A 500 0.56 -36.00 -45.86
N SER A 501 1.04 -35.70 -44.65
CA SER A 501 2.26 -34.96 -44.26
C SER A 501 2.79 -33.80 -45.12
N THR A 502 2.96 -32.64 -44.47
CA THR A 502 4.16 -31.79 -44.61
C THR A 502 4.49 -31.16 -43.25
N ALA A 503 5.58 -31.64 -42.64
CA ALA A 503 6.35 -30.94 -41.62
C ALA A 503 7.55 -30.26 -42.30
N GLU A 504 8.18 -29.33 -41.56
CA GLU A 504 9.39 -28.53 -41.83
C GLU A 504 9.16 -27.11 -42.37
N VAL A 505 9.27 -26.11 -41.46
CA VAL A 505 10.24 -24.98 -41.44
C VAL A 505 10.26 -24.45 -39.99
N GLU A 506 11.21 -24.84 -39.14
CA GLU A 506 12.54 -24.24 -38.88
C GLU A 506 12.54 -22.96 -38.01
N ASP A 507 13.35 -23.07 -36.97
CA ASP A 507 13.61 -22.26 -35.79
C ASP A 507 14.61 -21.14 -36.11
N VAL A 508 14.23 -19.85 -35.97
CA VAL A 508 15.16 -18.72 -35.79
C VAL A 508 14.46 -17.57 -35.05
N ALA A 509 15.15 -17.00 -34.05
CA ALA A 509 14.95 -15.70 -33.38
C ALA A 509 14.37 -15.70 -31.95
N ARG A 510 15.07 -16.39 -31.04
CA ARG A 510 15.39 -15.79 -29.74
C ARG A 510 16.47 -14.71 -29.96
N VAL A 511 16.17 -13.46 -29.60
CA VAL A 511 17.07 -12.42 -29.00
C VAL A 511 16.47 -11.01 -29.21
N GLY A 512 16.20 -10.30 -28.11
CA GLY A 512 16.43 -8.86 -27.99
C GLY A 512 15.27 -7.88 -28.16
N ILE A 513 14.42 -7.69 -27.13
CA ILE A 513 13.65 -6.44 -26.93
C ILE A 513 13.54 -6.16 -25.42
N SER A 514 14.53 -5.49 -24.83
CA SER A 514 14.55 -5.16 -23.40
C SER A 514 14.94 -3.70 -23.10
N GLY A 515 14.89 -2.78 -24.07
CA GLY A 515 15.51 -1.45 -23.91
C GLY A 515 14.71 -0.20 -24.29
N GLY A 516 13.47 -0.29 -24.78
CA GLY A 516 12.81 0.87 -25.43
C GLY A 516 11.56 1.45 -24.76
N ILE A 517 11.12 0.90 -23.61
CA ILE A 517 9.77 1.18 -23.07
C ILE A 517 9.78 2.29 -21.99
N ILE A 518 10.95 2.61 -21.42
CA ILE A 518 11.09 3.48 -20.25
C ILE A 518 11.02 4.98 -20.61
N ASP A 519 11.50 5.39 -21.80
CA ASP A 519 11.67 6.83 -22.10
C ASP A 519 10.40 7.57 -22.58
N ARG A 520 9.33 6.86 -22.95
CA ARG A 520 8.13 7.50 -23.55
C ARG A 520 7.04 7.85 -22.54
N ALA A 521 7.23 7.47 -21.28
CA ALA A 521 6.21 7.55 -20.23
C ALA A 521 6.21 8.92 -19.50
N ASN A 522 7.30 9.70 -19.52
CA ASN A 522 7.40 10.94 -18.74
C ASN A 522 6.63 12.17 -19.28
N GLY A 523 5.82 12.02 -20.33
CA GLY A 523 5.32 13.16 -21.11
C GLY A 523 3.89 13.64 -20.85
N ALA A 524 3.00 12.89 -20.19
CA ALA A 524 1.61 13.32 -20.08
C ALA A 524 0.96 13.18 -18.69
N VAL A 525 1.81 13.13 -17.66
CA VAL A 525 1.47 13.29 -16.24
C VAL A 525 0.85 14.66 -15.91
N ASP A 526 1.17 15.73 -16.65
CA ASP A 526 0.82 17.10 -16.25
C ASP A 526 -0.63 17.54 -16.54
N ALA A 527 -1.44 16.77 -17.30
CA ALA A 527 -2.73 17.25 -17.81
C ALA A 527 -3.97 16.77 -17.00
N ALA A 528 -3.84 15.75 -16.15
CA ALA A 528 -4.98 15.09 -15.51
C ALA A 528 -5.43 15.72 -14.16
N TRP A 529 -4.64 16.65 -13.62
CA TRP A 529 -4.79 17.18 -12.25
C TRP A 529 -5.88 18.25 -12.03
N GLY A 530 -6.57 18.74 -13.08
CA GLY A 530 -7.49 19.89 -12.97
C GLY A 530 -8.96 19.61 -12.65
N GLY A 531 -9.45 18.39 -12.87
CA GLY A 531 -10.90 18.07 -12.78
C GLY A 531 -11.39 17.62 -11.39
N PHE A 532 -10.47 17.15 -10.55
CA PHE A 532 -10.77 16.45 -9.29
C PHE A 532 -11.21 17.38 -8.14
N GLU A 533 -10.87 18.69 -8.17
CA GLU A 533 -11.23 19.65 -7.12
C GLU A 533 -12.72 20.05 -7.10
N SER A 534 -13.45 19.95 -8.22
CA SER A 534 -14.80 20.51 -8.34
C SER A 534 -15.91 19.68 -7.67
N VAL A 535 -15.73 18.36 -7.61
CA VAL A 535 -16.73 17.42 -7.06
C VAL A 535 -16.60 17.29 -5.54
N TRP A 536 -15.41 17.52 -4.98
CA TRP A 536 -15.17 17.37 -3.54
C TRP A 536 -15.44 18.63 -2.70
N GLY A 537 -15.51 19.81 -3.32
CA GLY A 537 -15.92 21.06 -2.65
C GLY A 537 -17.41 21.14 -2.25
N LYS A 538 -18.26 20.20 -2.68
CA LYS A 538 -19.70 20.20 -2.35
C LYS A 538 -20.09 19.27 -1.19
N VAL A 539 -19.20 18.40 -0.75
CA VAL A 539 -19.47 17.45 0.36
C VAL A 539 -18.95 17.97 1.71
N THR A 540 -18.05 18.97 1.72
CA THR A 540 -17.56 19.61 2.95
C THR A 540 -18.36 20.87 3.37
N GLY A 541 -19.40 21.26 2.63
CA GLY A 541 -20.12 22.53 2.83
C GLY A 541 -21.48 22.49 3.54
N SER A 542 -21.99 21.32 3.97
CA SER A 542 -23.30 21.22 4.64
C SER A 542 -23.15 20.78 6.11
N GLY A 543 -22.53 21.65 6.92
CA GLY A 543 -22.35 21.42 8.35
C GLY A 543 -22.23 22.66 9.22
N GLU A 544 -22.59 23.85 8.73
CA GLU A 544 -22.46 25.09 9.52
C GLU A 544 -23.54 26.10 9.14
N SER A 545 -24.73 26.00 9.75
CA SER A 545 -25.67 27.11 10.00
C SER A 545 -26.94 26.61 10.68
N ALA A 546 -26.91 26.50 12.01
CA ALA A 546 -28.13 26.53 12.82
C ALA A 546 -27.80 26.95 14.26
N MET A 547 -27.29 28.17 14.44
CA MET A 547 -27.43 28.93 15.70
C MET A 547 -27.13 30.40 15.44
N THR A 548 -27.97 31.27 16.01
CA THR A 548 -28.01 32.75 15.93
C THR A 548 -28.74 33.34 14.72
N GLY A 549 -29.93 33.90 14.98
CA GLY A 549 -30.78 34.62 14.05
C GLY A 549 -32.26 34.37 14.31
#